data_AF-A0A3N6G656-F1
#
_entry.id   AF-A0A3N6G656-F1
#
_cell.length_a   1.000
_cell.length_b   1.000
_cell.length_c   1.000
_cell.angle_alpha   90.00
_cell.angle_beta   90.00
_cell.angle_gamma   90.00
#
_symmetry.space_group_name_H-M   'P 1'
#
loop_
_entity.id
_entity.type
_entity.pdbx_description
1 polymer ?
#
loop_
_entity_poly.entity_id
_entity_poly.type
_entity_poly.pdbx_seq_one_letter_code
_entity_poly.pdbx_strand_id
1 'polypeptide(L)'
;MALERLAAELYLAANEDEKGGSLIPGAKPTPIPGMSGTVSEVFGYALWVLILAGVGGVGFGVYKLAVSDKSRNGGGSEPFKWMGGGVAAILLSSSLIAILNGIAT
;
A
#
# COMPACT_ATOMS: atom_id res chain seq x y z
N MET A 1 -22.96 33.05 -17.61
CA MET A 1 -23.84 32.01 -18.18
C MET A 1 -23.15 31.00 -19.08
N ALA A 2 -22.33 31.38 -20.08
CA ALA A 2 -21.64 30.38 -20.93
C ALA A 2 -20.50 29.63 -20.20
N LEU A 3 -19.78 30.34 -19.32
CA LEU A 3 -18.64 29.77 -18.59
C LEU A 3 -19.05 28.72 -17.54
N GLU A 4 -20.22 28.90 -16.92
CA GLU A 4 -20.78 27.95 -15.94
C GLU A 4 -21.27 26.66 -16.62
N ARG A 5 -21.76 26.74 -17.86
CA ARG A 5 -22.10 25.56 -18.66
C ARG A 5 -20.85 24.78 -19.07
N LEU A 6 -19.79 25.49 -19.48
CA LEU A 6 -18.50 24.89 -19.80
C LEU A 6 -17.85 24.22 -18.57
N ALA A 7 -17.96 24.84 -17.39
CA ALA A 7 -17.48 24.25 -16.15
C ALA A 7 -18.31 23.01 -15.75
N ALA A 8 -19.63 23.04 -15.96
CA ALA A 8 -20.50 21.89 -15.70
C ALA A 8 -20.23 20.72 -16.67
N GLU A 9 -19.97 21.00 -17.94
CA GLU A 9 -19.63 19.98 -18.95
C GLU A 9 -18.24 19.37 -18.72
N LEU A 10 -17.25 20.18 -18.34
CA LEU A 10 -15.93 19.69 -17.91
C LEU A 10 -16.01 18.85 -16.64
N TYR A 11 -16.87 19.25 -15.69
CA TYR A 11 -17.10 18.47 -14.49
C TYR A 11 -17.81 17.14 -14.79
N LEU A 12 -18.76 17.11 -15.72
CA LEU A 12 -19.41 15.88 -16.17
C LEU A 12 -18.42 14.95 -16.90
N ALA A 13 -17.62 15.49 -17.83
CA ALA A 13 -16.62 14.71 -18.57
C ALA A 13 -15.51 14.16 -17.65
N ALA A 14 -15.09 14.92 -16.63
CA ALA A 14 -14.11 14.45 -15.64
C ALA A 14 -14.67 13.32 -14.75
N ASN A 15 -15.98 13.28 -14.52
CA ASN A 15 -16.66 12.23 -13.75
C ASN A 15 -17.11 11.04 -14.61
N GLU A 16 -17.03 11.13 -15.94
CA GLU A 16 -17.31 10.00 -16.84
C GLU A 16 -16.13 9.02 -16.92
N ASP A 17 -14.90 9.44 -16.59
CA ASP A 17 -13.73 8.55 -16.57
C ASP A 17 -13.73 7.59 -15.35
N GLU A 18 -14.47 7.91 -14.29
CA GLU A 18 -14.74 6.96 -13.19
C GLU A 18 -15.71 5.83 -13.60
N LYS A 19 -16.41 5.99 -14.72
CA LYS A 19 -17.26 4.96 -15.32
C LYS A 19 -16.65 4.51 -16.63
N GLY A 20 -15.58 3.72 -16.49
CA GLY A 20 -14.80 3.11 -17.56
C GLY A 20 -15.56 2.96 -18.89
N GLY A 21 -14.90 3.44 -19.94
CA GLY A 21 -15.38 3.50 -21.32
C GLY A 21 -16.41 2.45 -21.70
N SER A 22 -17.54 2.95 -22.21
CA SER A 22 -18.73 2.25 -22.68
C SER A 22 -18.49 1.36 -23.92
N LEU A 23 -17.51 0.46 -23.89
CA LEU A 23 -17.29 -0.58 -24.91
C LEU A 23 -17.03 -1.98 -24.33
N ILE A 24 -16.81 -2.11 -23.02
CA ILE A 24 -16.83 -3.41 -22.34
C ILE A 24 -17.66 -3.21 -21.07
N PRO A 25 -18.79 -3.93 -20.88
CA PRO A 25 -19.49 -3.92 -19.61
C PRO A 25 -18.48 -4.19 -18.51
N GLY A 26 -18.30 -3.23 -17.59
CA GLY A 26 -17.35 -3.37 -16.49
C GLY A 26 -17.60 -4.72 -15.82
N ALA A 27 -16.66 -5.64 -15.99
CA ALA A 27 -16.75 -6.96 -15.43
C ALA A 27 -16.73 -6.79 -13.91
N LYS A 28 -17.92 -6.72 -13.31
CA LYS A 28 -18.06 -6.81 -11.86
C LYS A 28 -17.41 -8.14 -11.49
N PRO A 29 -16.33 -8.15 -10.69
CA PRO A 29 -15.71 -9.38 -10.26
C PRO A 29 -16.81 -10.22 -9.63
N THR A 30 -17.16 -11.35 -10.25
CA THR A 30 -18.14 -12.27 -9.69
C THR A 30 -17.47 -12.91 -8.48
N PRO A 31 -17.88 -12.57 -7.25
CA PRO A 31 -17.26 -13.16 -6.07
C PRO A 31 -17.51 -14.66 -6.12
N ILE A 32 -16.45 -15.46 -6.02
CA ILE A 32 -16.57 -16.91 -5.91
C ILE A 32 -17.15 -17.20 -4.52
N PRO A 33 -18.37 -17.76 -4.43
CA PRO A 33 -19.02 -18.01 -3.15
C PRO A 33 -18.14 -18.88 -2.25
N GLY A 34 -17.90 -18.44 -1.02
CA GLY A 34 -17.12 -19.18 -0.02
C GLY A 34 -15.60 -18.98 -0.07
N MET A 35 -15.03 -18.29 -1.07
CA MET A 35 -13.57 -18.04 -1.12
C MET A 35 -13.15 -16.67 -0.56
N SER A 36 -14.04 -15.68 -0.47
CA SER A 36 -13.63 -14.33 -0.02
C SER A 36 -13.09 -14.31 1.41
N GLY A 37 -13.68 -15.12 2.30
CA GLY A 37 -13.24 -15.24 3.70
C GLY A 37 -11.84 -15.84 3.81
N THR A 38 -11.63 -17.02 3.21
CA THR A 38 -10.35 -17.74 3.27
C THR A 38 -9.22 -16.94 2.63
N VAL A 39 -9.47 -16.28 1.49
CA VAL A 39 -8.47 -15.44 0.82
C VAL A 39 -8.12 -14.24 1.70
N SER A 40 -9.11 -13.55 2.27
CA SER A 40 -8.87 -12.42 3.16
C SER A 40 -8.04 -12.81 4.39
N GLU A 41 -8.34 -13.96 4.99
CA GLU A 41 -7.62 -14.46 6.17
C GLU A 41 -6.16 -14.82 5.87
N VAL A 42 -5.91 -15.53 4.76
CA VAL A 42 -4.55 -15.88 4.32
C VAL A 42 -3.72 -14.63 4.00
N PHE A 43 -4.29 -13.69 3.25
CA PHE A 43 -3.61 -12.42 2.95
C PHE A 43 -3.41 -11.57 4.20
N GLY A 44 -4.36 -11.56 5.13
CA GLY A 44 -4.22 -10.92 6.43
C GLY A 44 -3.01 -11.44 7.21
N TYR A 45 -2.89 -12.77 7.36
CA TYR A 45 -1.73 -13.37 8.04
C TYR A 45 -0.41 -13.10 7.30
N ALA A 46 -0.40 -13.19 5.97
CA ALA A 46 0.80 -12.90 5.18
C ALA A 46 1.26 -11.44 5.35
N LEU A 47 0.33 -10.48 5.35
CA LEU A 47 0.63 -9.06 5.56
C LEU A 47 1.11 -8.79 6.98
N TRP A 48 0.61 -9.50 7.99
CA TRP A 48 1.13 -9.43 9.35
C TRP A 48 2.57 -9.93 9.46
N VAL A 49 2.91 -11.02 8.78
CA VAL A 49 4.31 -11.49 8.70
C VAL A 49 5.20 -10.44 8.04
N LEU A 50 4.70 -9.75 7.00
CA LEU A 50 5.44 -8.68 6.33
C LEU A 50 5.64 -7.46 7.24
N ILE A 51 4.66 -7.11 8.08
CA ILE A 51 4.81 -6.09 9.13
C ILE A 51 5.91 -6.50 10.11
N LEU A 52 5.90 -7.73 10.61
CA LEU A 52 6.91 -8.22 11.55
C LEU A 52 8.32 -8.19 10.92
N ALA A 53 8.45 -8.57 9.65
CA ALA A 53 9.70 -8.44 8.90
C ALA A 53 10.13 -6.98 8.76
N GLY A 54 9.17 -6.06 8.52
CA GLY A 54 9.43 -4.63 8.44
C GLY A 54 9.94 -4.05 9.77
N VAL A 55 9.28 -4.38 10.89
CA VAL A 55 9.72 -4.01 12.24
C VAL A 55 11.11 -4.57 12.55
N GLY A 56 11.37 -5.84 12.17
CA GLY A 56 12.69 -6.46 12.28
C GLY A 56 13.76 -5.71 11.46
N GLY A 57 13.44 -5.29 10.24
CA GLY A 57 14.33 -4.50 9.39
C GLY A 57 14.67 -3.13 9.97
N VAL A 58 13.67 -2.42 10.53
CA VAL A 58 13.90 -1.15 11.23
C VAL A 58 14.76 -1.37 12.47
N GLY A 59 14.44 -2.36 13.29
CA GLY A 59 15.21 -2.69 14.50
C GLY A 59 16.66 -3.06 14.17
N PHE A 60 16.89 -3.87 13.13
CA PHE A 60 18.22 -4.24 12.68
C PHE A 60 19.01 -3.05 12.12
N GLY A 61 18.33 -2.15 11.40
CA GLY A 61 18.92 -0.91 10.94
C GLY A 61 19.36 0.00 12.10
N VAL A 62 18.52 0.17 13.12
CA VAL A 62 18.88 0.94 14.34
C VAL A 62 20.03 0.27 15.09
N TYR A 63 20.01 -1.06 15.25
CA TYR A 63 21.11 -1.79 15.86
C TYR A 63 22.43 -1.56 15.10
N LYS A 64 22.40 -1.67 13.78
CA LYS A 64 23.56 -1.37 12.94
C LYS A 64 24.03 0.07 13.12
N LEU A 65 23.12 1.04 13.20
CA LEU A 65 23.49 2.44 13.44
C LEU A 65 24.23 2.60 14.79
N ALA A 66 23.69 2.01 15.85
CA ALA A 66 24.26 2.07 17.20
C ALA A 66 25.63 1.36 17.33
N VAL A 67 25.85 0.29 16.57
CA VAL A 67 27.10 -0.47 16.58
C VAL A 67 28.13 0.08 15.58
N SER A 68 27.70 0.61 14.44
CA SER A 68 28.58 1.21 13.43
C SER A 68 29.32 2.43 13.97
N ASP A 69 28.74 3.19 14.90
CA ASP A 69 29.41 4.33 15.55
C ASP A 69 30.58 3.88 16.45
N LYS A 70 30.59 2.61 16.90
CA LYS A 70 31.67 2.01 17.71
C LYS A 70 32.83 1.47 16.86
N SER A 71 32.57 1.09 15.61
CA SER A 71 33.56 0.49 14.72
C SER A 71 33.96 1.48 13.63
N ARG A 72 35.11 2.12 13.86
CA ARG A 72 35.71 3.29 13.19
C ARG A 72 35.81 3.31 11.64
N ASN A 73 35.10 2.48 10.87
CA ASN A 73 35.10 2.55 9.39
C ASN A 73 33.92 1.82 8.69
N GLY A 74 32.79 1.55 9.38
CA GLY A 74 31.76 0.62 8.90
C GLY A 74 30.47 1.21 8.33
N GLY A 75 30.50 1.68 7.07
CA GLY A 75 29.35 1.66 6.15
C GLY A 75 28.28 2.75 6.33
N GLY A 76 28.52 3.95 5.79
CA GLY A 76 27.70 5.16 5.97
C GLY A 76 26.26 5.18 5.42
N SER A 77 25.74 4.08 4.88
CA SER A 77 24.34 4.02 4.37
C SER A 77 23.62 2.69 4.58
N GLU A 78 24.32 1.62 4.94
CA GLU A 78 23.71 0.31 5.17
C GLU A 78 22.59 0.32 6.22
N PRO A 79 22.75 0.96 7.39
CA PRO A 79 21.69 1.01 8.40
C PRO A 79 20.39 1.59 7.85
N PHE A 80 20.49 2.65 7.06
CA PHE A 80 19.34 3.32 6.45
C PHE A 80 18.67 2.50 5.36
N LYS A 81 19.38 1.61 4.66
CA LYS A 81 18.76 0.65 3.74
C LYS A 81 17.84 -0.32 4.47
N TRP A 82 18.28 -0.82 5.63
CA TRP A 82 17.49 -1.71 6.47
C TRP A 82 16.30 -0.97 7.11
N MET A 83 16.52 0.26 7.60
CA MET A 83 15.44 1.09 8.13
C MET A 83 14.42 1.49 7.05
N GLY A 84 14.88 1.98 5.90
CA GLY A 84 14.01 2.39 4.81
C GLY A 84 13.21 1.23 4.23
N GLY A 85 13.84 0.08 4.00
CA GLY A 85 13.15 -1.14 3.56
C GLY A 85 12.14 -1.63 4.60
N GLY A 86 12.48 -1.56 5.88
CA GLY A 86 11.57 -1.93 6.96
C GLY A 86 10.35 -1.00 7.07
N VAL A 87 10.56 0.31 7.00
CA VAL A 87 9.48 1.31 7.01
C VAL A 87 8.59 1.15 5.79
N ALA A 88 9.16 0.97 4.59
CA ALA A 88 8.39 0.75 3.38
C ALA A 88 7.51 -0.52 3.47
N ALA A 89 8.05 -1.61 4.02
CA ALA A 89 7.30 -2.85 4.23
C ALA A 89 6.13 -2.66 5.21
N ILE A 90 6.33 -1.92 6.30
CA ILE A 90 5.26 -1.61 7.26
C ILE A 90 4.16 -0.79 6.56
N LEU A 91 4.52 0.31 5.89
CA LEU A 91 3.55 1.21 5.26
C LEU A 91 2.74 0.52 4.17
N LEU A 92 3.41 -0.25 3.31
CA LEU A 92 2.76 -1.00 2.24
C LEU A 92 1.81 -2.05 2.81
N SER A 93 2.25 -2.80 3.82
CA SER A 93 1.41 -3.83 4.46
C SER A 93 0.23 -3.22 5.20
N SER A 94 0.42 -2.12 5.94
CA SER A 94 -0.66 -1.44 6.65
C SER A 94 -1.70 -0.86 5.70
N SER A 95 -1.27 -0.34 4.56
CA SER A 95 -2.18 0.16 3.51
C SER A 95 -3.02 -0.97 2.93
N LEU A 96 -2.38 -2.11 2.58
CA LEU A 96 -3.07 -3.28 2.06
C LEU A 96 -4.04 -3.91 3.07
N ILE A 97 -3.66 -3.97 4.35
CA ILE A 97 -4.55 -4.44 5.43
C ILE A 97 -5.77 -3.51 5.57
N ALA A 98 -5.59 -2.20 5.47
CA ALA A 98 -6.71 -1.25 5.55
C ALA A 98 -7.73 -1.45 4.41
N ILE A 99 -7.24 -1.77 3.20
CA ILE A 99 -8.08 -2.11 2.05
C ILE A 99 -8.80 -3.46 2.28
N LEU A 100 -8.08 -4.50 2.71
CA LEU A 100 -8.65 -5.83 3.00
C LEU A 100 -9.73 -5.79 4.09
N ASN A 101 -9.57 -4.91 5.07
CA ASN A 101 -10.54 -4.72 6.15
C ASN A 101 -11.68 -3.75 5.78
N GLY A 102 -11.68 -3.17 4.57
CA GLY A 102 -12.70 -2.23 4.11
C GLY A 102 -12.69 -0.87 4.81
N ILE A 103 -11.55 -0.48 5.42
CA ILE A 103 -11.37 0.79 6.14
C ILE A 103 -11.03 1.93 5.17
N ALA A 104 -10.36 1.61 4.06
CA ALA A 104 -10.07 2.52 2.96
C ALA A 104 -10.63 1.93 1.66
N THR A 105 -11.54 2.66 1.00
CA THR A 105 -12.12 2.35 -0.32
C THR A 105 -11.72 3.40 -1.32
#